data_AF-A0A158GXS4-F1
#
_entry.id   AF-A0A158GXS4-F1
#
_cell.length_a   1.000
_cell.length_b   1.000
_cell.length_c   1.000
_cell.angle_alpha   90.00
_cell.angle_beta   90.00
_cell.angle_gamma   90.00
#
_symmetry.space_group_name_H-M   'P 1'
#
loop_
_entity.id
_entity.type
_entity.pdbx_description
1 polymer ?
#
loop_
_entity_poly.entity_id
_entity_poly.type
_entity_poly.pdbx_seq_one_letter_code
_entity_poly.pdbx_strand_id
1 'polypeptide(L)'
;MYPSIGGRVHAPSCLYPAAEWFVEAFGTNAVGAWIARHAAPGWWQPVALDIDLPARCAGACACERTDCADCVDRADTSPCLSQLETEMALYHAARGEPADVLEVQWSAGVTSRSPAALAALRDAIDRHFRLTANANRVAVIDPCDATEVSLATLRALGATTLRILSYGDGHAAAAVITATRRLGFPWIEACVSATPARRVREAARLIDCLIAAAPDRIVLPAAHRGDAARRLIDAGYACVARNVFAPASGQSADTRGPRPANRPPFACSARPVGSVIALGPRSVGRLGPLSYQNHRVPRDYFAALERETLPIERGLLLTHDDIVRGAVIASLSADLFVDIATLEAAFCIDFRRYFSAEWKALRKLERAGALSIGATHLVLTPQGRLACDDVCRVFDRRTRMLTEACTRSHLL
;
A
#
# COMPACT_ATOMS: atom_id res chain seq x y z
N MET A 1 -11.70 19.59 10.06
CA MET A 1 -10.22 19.66 10.16
C MET A 1 -9.81 18.37 10.86
N TYR A 2 -9.53 17.30 10.11
CA TYR A 2 -9.26 15.98 10.68
C TYR A 2 -7.87 15.96 11.30
N PRO A 3 -7.71 15.58 12.59
CA PRO A 3 -6.40 15.49 13.21
C PRO A 3 -5.64 14.31 12.60
N SER A 4 -4.44 14.61 12.13
CA SER A 4 -3.41 13.63 11.78
C SER A 4 -3.10 12.80 13.02
N ILE A 5 -3.62 11.57 13.07
CA ILE A 5 -3.18 10.56 14.04
C ILE A 5 -1.76 10.19 13.65
N GLY A 6 -0.79 10.74 14.41
CA GLY A 6 0.59 10.32 14.37
C GLY A 6 0.70 8.85 14.78
N GLY A 7 1.48 8.09 14.02
CA GLY A 7 1.70 6.66 14.24
C GLY A 7 1.45 5.88 12.96
N ARG A 8 2.54 5.50 12.30
CA ARG A 8 2.59 4.72 11.06
C ARG A 8 1.62 3.52 11.13
N VAL A 9 0.50 3.61 10.42
CA VAL A 9 -0.21 2.44 9.90
C VAL A 9 -0.09 2.56 8.40
N HIS A 10 0.73 1.71 7.77
CA HIS A 10 0.74 1.58 6.31
C HIS A 10 -0.54 0.84 5.89
N ALA A 11 -1.70 1.49 6.05
CA ALA A 11 -2.89 1.06 5.33
C ALA A 11 -2.57 1.20 3.83
N PRO A 12 -2.92 0.21 2.99
CA PRO A 12 -2.73 0.34 1.55
C PRO A 12 -3.38 1.64 1.09
N SER A 13 -2.68 2.43 0.27
CA SER A 13 -3.13 3.76 -0.21
C SER A 13 -4.44 3.72 -0.99
N CYS A 14 -4.96 2.52 -1.27
CA CYS A 14 -6.19 2.23 -2.01
C CYS A 14 -7.19 1.37 -1.22
N LEU A 15 -7.03 1.22 0.11
CA LEU A 15 -8.02 0.54 0.93
C LEU A 15 -9.34 1.31 0.93
N TYR A 16 -10.40 0.69 0.44
CA TYR A 16 -11.75 1.23 0.49
C TYR A 16 -12.77 0.16 0.89
N PRO A 17 -13.62 0.41 1.89
CA PRO A 17 -13.56 1.52 2.85
C PRO A 17 -12.32 1.48 3.74
N ALA A 18 -11.94 2.63 4.31
CA ALA A 18 -10.83 2.73 5.24
C ALA A 18 -11.06 1.92 6.53
N ALA A 19 -9.99 1.57 7.25
CA ALA A 19 -10.02 0.73 8.45
C ALA A 19 -10.80 1.33 9.63
N GLU A 20 -11.16 2.61 9.58
CA GLU A 20 -12.09 3.25 10.53
C GLU A 20 -13.50 2.66 10.51
N TRP A 21 -13.89 2.00 9.41
CA TRP A 21 -15.19 1.33 9.27
C TRP A 21 -15.19 -0.11 9.77
N PHE A 22 -14.06 -0.61 10.28
CA PHE A 22 -13.96 -1.99 10.74
C PHE A 22 -14.60 -2.15 12.12
N VAL A 23 -15.28 -3.27 12.30
CA VAL A 23 -15.99 -3.64 13.53
C VAL A 23 -15.50 -4.99 14.04
N GLU A 24 -15.55 -5.18 15.35
CA GLU A 24 -15.08 -6.40 16.03
C GLU A 24 -15.93 -7.64 15.68
N ALA A 25 -17.15 -7.44 15.20
CA ALA A 25 -18.03 -8.53 14.73
C ALA A 25 -17.42 -9.34 13.56
N PHE A 26 -16.50 -8.75 12.80
CA PHE A 26 -15.76 -9.43 11.74
C PHE A 26 -14.30 -9.70 12.15
N GLY A 27 -14.10 -10.32 13.32
CA GLY A 27 -12.80 -10.75 13.83
C GLY A 27 -12.34 -12.13 13.34
N THR A 28 -11.45 -12.77 14.10
CA THR A 28 -10.83 -14.08 13.81
C THR A 28 -11.80 -15.15 13.25
N ASN A 29 -12.95 -15.35 13.89
CA ASN A 29 -13.90 -16.40 13.49
C ASN A 29 -14.47 -16.16 12.09
N ALA A 30 -14.80 -14.91 11.75
CA ALA A 30 -15.36 -14.56 10.45
C ALA A 30 -14.33 -14.77 9.34
N VAL A 31 -13.09 -14.34 9.57
CA VAL A 31 -12.00 -14.49 8.59
C VAL A 31 -11.59 -15.95 8.44
N GLY A 32 -11.41 -16.69 9.54
CA GLY A 32 -11.07 -18.10 9.50
C GLY A 32 -12.13 -18.93 8.79
N ALA A 33 -13.41 -18.71 9.10
CA ALA A 33 -14.52 -19.36 8.40
C ALA A 33 -14.58 -18.99 6.91
N TRP A 34 -14.23 -17.75 6.56
CA TRP A 34 -14.16 -17.32 5.17
C TRP A 34 -13.06 -18.04 4.40
N ILE A 35 -11.84 -18.12 4.95
CA ILE A 35 -10.70 -18.83 4.35
C ILE A 35 -11.03 -20.30 4.15
N ALA A 36 -11.52 -20.98 5.20
CA ALA A 36 -11.82 -22.41 5.14
C ALA A 36 -12.88 -22.74 4.07
N ARG A 37 -13.88 -21.88 3.89
CA ARG A 37 -14.94 -22.07 2.87
C ARG A 37 -14.49 -21.76 1.44
N HIS A 38 -13.45 -20.95 1.28
CA HIS A 38 -12.96 -20.49 -0.02
C HIS A 38 -11.50 -20.93 -0.26
N ALA A 39 -11.11 -22.05 0.35
CA ALA A 39 -9.77 -22.61 0.21
C ALA A 39 -9.45 -23.07 -1.22
N ALA A 40 -10.49 -23.44 -1.99
CA ALA A 40 -10.37 -23.95 -3.34
C ALA A 40 -9.67 -22.95 -4.29
N PRO A 41 -8.75 -23.42 -5.16
CA PRO A 41 -8.11 -22.60 -6.17
C PRO A 41 -9.13 -21.89 -7.07
N GLY A 42 -8.93 -20.60 -7.33
CA GLY A 42 -9.67 -19.84 -8.35
C GLY A 42 -10.63 -18.77 -7.84
N TRP A 43 -11.02 -18.80 -6.56
CA TRP A 43 -11.93 -17.78 -5.99
C TRP A 43 -11.20 -16.51 -5.50
N TRP A 44 -9.86 -16.58 -5.42
CA TRP A 44 -9.01 -15.57 -4.81
C TRP A 44 -7.66 -15.52 -5.54
N GLN A 45 -7.42 -14.62 -6.52
CA GLN A 45 -6.06 -14.21 -6.95
C GLN A 45 -6.13 -12.83 -7.62
N PRO A 46 -5.11 -11.94 -7.52
CA PRO A 46 -3.75 -12.10 -6.96
C PRO A 46 -3.63 -12.12 -5.43
N VAL A 47 -2.69 -12.90 -4.89
CA VAL A 47 -2.28 -12.84 -3.47
C VAL A 47 -1.00 -12.01 -3.32
N ALA A 48 -1.08 -10.96 -2.51
CA ALA A 48 0.09 -10.23 -2.04
C ALA A 48 0.32 -10.51 -0.54
N LEU A 49 1.58 -10.59 -0.15
CA LEU A 49 2.00 -10.72 1.24
C LEU A 49 2.58 -9.40 1.72
N ASP A 50 1.98 -8.78 2.73
CA ASP A 50 2.45 -7.55 3.35
C ASP A 50 2.98 -7.87 4.74
N ILE A 51 4.30 -7.81 4.92
CA ILE A 51 4.97 -8.21 6.15
C ILE A 51 5.41 -6.97 6.91
N ASP A 52 4.75 -6.71 8.04
CA ASP A 52 5.18 -5.64 8.92
C ASP A 52 6.37 -6.09 9.78
N LEU A 53 7.54 -5.53 9.46
CA LEU A 53 8.77 -5.61 10.21
C LEU A 53 8.99 -4.22 10.82
N PRO A 54 8.55 -3.94 12.05
CA PRO A 54 8.84 -2.67 12.68
C PRO A 54 10.36 -2.45 12.75
N ALA A 55 10.74 -1.18 12.58
CA ALA A 55 12.13 -0.75 12.70
C ALA A 55 12.65 -1.04 14.11
N ARG A 56 13.95 -1.31 14.26
CA ARG A 56 14.58 -1.42 15.58
C ARG A 56 14.24 -0.16 16.40
N CYS A 57 13.77 -0.34 17.63
CA CYS A 57 13.70 0.78 18.56
C CYS A 57 15.10 1.35 18.74
N ALA A 58 15.21 2.68 18.68
CA ALA A 58 16.42 3.41 19.01
C ALA A 58 16.72 3.22 20.52
N GLY A 59 17.34 2.09 20.87
CA GLY A 59 17.58 1.68 22.25
C GLY A 59 17.95 0.20 22.39
N ALA A 60 19.20 -0.14 22.09
CA ALA A 60 19.95 -1.24 22.69
C ALA A 60 19.29 -2.64 22.86
N CYS A 61 18.52 -3.15 21.89
CA CYS A 61 18.35 -4.61 21.78
C CYS A 61 18.98 -5.11 20.48
N ALA A 62 20.05 -5.90 20.62
CA ALA A 62 20.79 -6.52 19.54
C ALA A 62 20.63 -8.05 19.57
N CYS A 63 19.45 -8.58 19.90
CA CYS A 63 19.26 -10.03 19.96
C CYS A 63 18.65 -10.58 18.64
N GLU A 64 19.36 -11.54 18.05
CA GLU A 64 18.89 -12.39 16.93
C GLU A 64 18.33 -13.74 17.45
N ARG A 65 17.96 -13.81 18.73
CA ARG A 65 17.51 -15.04 19.39
C ARG A 65 15.99 -15.09 19.54
N THR A 66 15.43 -16.28 19.30
CA THR A 66 14.01 -16.63 19.37
C THR A 66 13.42 -16.74 20.79
N ASP A 67 14.25 -16.62 21.83
CA ASP A 67 13.88 -16.99 23.21
C ASP A 67 14.50 -16.05 24.25
N CYS A 68 14.39 -14.74 24.01
CA CYS A 68 14.83 -13.71 24.96
C CYS A 68 13.72 -13.36 25.97
N ALA A 69 13.89 -13.78 27.22
CA ALA A 69 12.99 -13.45 28.33
C ALA A 69 13.03 -11.96 28.74
N ASP A 70 14.11 -11.23 28.42
CA ASP A 70 14.28 -9.80 28.78
C ASP A 70 13.55 -8.82 27.83
N CYS A 71 13.00 -9.30 26.71
CA CYS A 71 12.13 -8.51 25.83
C CYS A 71 10.71 -8.32 26.39
N VAL A 72 10.38 -9.01 27.49
CA VAL A 72 9.02 -9.04 28.07
C VAL A 72 8.72 -7.78 28.90
N ASP A 73 9.74 -7.11 29.46
CA ASP A 73 9.57 -6.06 30.47
C ASP A 73 9.74 -4.61 30.00
N ARG A 74 9.96 -4.37 28.70
CA ARG A 74 10.00 -3.01 28.14
C ARG A 74 9.09 -2.93 26.93
N ALA A 75 8.44 -1.79 26.77
CA ALA A 75 7.48 -1.46 25.72
C ALA A 75 8.10 -1.42 24.29
N ASP A 76 8.95 -2.38 23.95
CA ASP A 76 9.49 -2.64 22.62
C ASP A 76 8.82 -3.93 22.10
N THR A 77 7.70 -3.74 21.43
CA THR A 77 6.67 -4.74 21.14
C THR A 77 6.67 -5.14 19.66
N SER A 78 7.87 -5.23 19.09
CA SER A 78 8.08 -5.67 17.71
C SER A 78 7.90 -7.19 17.60
N PRO A 79 7.11 -7.73 16.65
CA PRO A 79 7.01 -9.17 16.48
C PRO A 79 8.39 -9.73 16.12
N CYS A 80 8.76 -10.83 16.77
CA CYS A 80 9.92 -11.61 16.37
C CYS A 80 9.59 -12.40 15.10
N LEU A 81 10.63 -12.85 14.38
CA LEU A 81 10.45 -13.60 13.14
C LEU A 81 9.70 -14.92 13.35
N SER A 82 9.86 -15.57 14.51
CA SER A 82 9.13 -16.80 14.81
C SER A 82 7.63 -16.55 14.98
N GLN A 83 7.21 -15.41 15.55
CA GLN A 83 5.79 -15.05 15.64
C GLN A 83 5.18 -14.79 14.26
N LEU A 84 5.94 -14.16 13.35
CA LEU A 84 5.50 -14.01 11.96
C LEU A 84 5.37 -15.38 11.29
N GLU A 85 6.32 -16.29 11.48
CA GLU A 85 6.20 -17.66 10.98
C GLU A 85 5.00 -18.40 11.55
N THR A 86 4.72 -18.29 12.86
CA THR A 86 3.49 -18.84 13.46
C THR A 86 2.26 -18.29 12.76
N GLU A 87 2.19 -16.98 12.49
CA GLU A 87 1.07 -16.40 11.75
C GLU A 87 0.96 -16.95 10.32
N MET A 88 2.08 -17.10 9.61
CA MET A 88 2.12 -17.71 8.28
C MET A 88 1.60 -19.16 8.31
N ALA A 89 1.99 -19.93 9.33
CA ALA A 89 1.53 -21.29 9.55
C ALA A 89 0.02 -21.34 9.78
N LEU A 90 -0.55 -20.38 10.51
CA LEU A 90 -1.99 -20.28 10.72
C LEU A 90 -2.77 -20.00 9.43
N TYR A 91 -2.28 -19.09 8.58
CA TYR A 91 -2.89 -18.88 7.26
C TYR A 91 -2.79 -20.11 6.37
N HIS A 92 -1.63 -20.76 6.37
CA HIS A 92 -1.39 -22.00 5.62
C HIS A 92 -2.35 -23.11 6.08
N ALA A 93 -2.45 -23.34 7.39
CA ALA A 93 -3.32 -24.36 7.98
C ALA A 93 -4.80 -24.05 7.72
N ALA A 94 -5.23 -22.79 7.88
CA ALA A 94 -6.62 -22.39 7.64
C ALA A 94 -7.05 -22.61 6.18
N ARG A 95 -6.11 -22.50 5.24
CA ARG A 95 -6.36 -22.77 3.83
C ARG A 95 -6.18 -24.25 3.45
N GLY A 96 -5.30 -24.98 4.11
CA GLY A 96 -4.98 -26.38 3.80
C GLY A 96 -3.97 -26.58 2.66
N GLU A 97 -3.59 -25.52 1.92
CA GLU A 97 -2.53 -25.56 0.91
C GLU A 97 -1.81 -24.19 0.76
N PRO A 98 -0.54 -24.14 0.30
CA PRO A 98 0.22 -22.89 0.17
C PRO A 98 -0.35 -21.91 -0.87
N ALA A 99 -0.46 -20.63 -0.53
CA ALA A 99 -0.94 -19.55 -1.42
C ALA A 99 0.04 -19.26 -2.55
N ASP A 100 -0.43 -19.09 -3.78
CA ASP A 100 0.43 -18.54 -4.84
C ASP A 100 0.59 -17.04 -4.64
N VAL A 101 1.81 -16.59 -4.34
CA VAL A 101 2.12 -15.19 -4.03
C VAL A 101 2.74 -14.52 -5.25
N LEU A 102 2.14 -13.40 -5.67
CA LEU A 102 2.55 -12.58 -6.81
C LEU A 102 3.34 -11.35 -6.38
N GLU A 103 3.18 -10.91 -5.13
CA GLU A 103 3.95 -9.82 -4.55
C GLU A 103 4.23 -10.06 -3.07
N VAL A 104 5.47 -9.83 -2.64
CA VAL A 104 5.85 -9.74 -1.24
C VAL A 104 6.33 -8.33 -0.98
N GLN A 105 5.84 -7.71 0.08
CA GLN A 105 6.32 -6.43 0.57
C GLN A 105 6.83 -6.57 2.00
N TRP A 106 8.02 -6.05 2.25
CA TRP A 106 8.56 -5.87 3.59
C TRP A 106 8.51 -4.40 3.99
N SER A 107 8.02 -4.13 5.21
CA SER A 107 8.00 -2.78 5.75
C SER A 107 9.41 -2.28 6.16
N ALA A 108 9.48 -1.02 6.60
CA ALA A 108 10.73 -0.26 6.71
C ALA A 108 11.80 -0.91 7.61
N GLY A 109 11.42 -1.72 8.59
CA GLY A 109 12.38 -2.37 9.48
C GLY A 109 13.14 -3.54 8.85
N VAL A 110 12.92 -3.88 7.58
CA VAL A 110 13.66 -4.93 6.88
C VAL A 110 15.17 -4.67 6.83
N THR A 111 15.60 -3.41 6.72
CA THR A 111 17.03 -3.03 6.71
C THR A 111 17.71 -3.15 8.07
N SER A 112 16.92 -3.16 9.15
CA SER A 112 17.43 -3.31 10.52
C SER A 112 17.68 -4.77 10.94
N ARG A 113 17.40 -5.73 10.04
CA ARG A 113 17.53 -7.17 10.28
C ARG A 113 18.87 -7.69 9.79
N SER A 114 19.38 -8.71 10.47
CA SER A 114 20.62 -9.38 10.06
C SER A 114 20.41 -10.22 8.80
N PRO A 115 21.49 -10.54 8.06
CA PRO A 115 21.39 -11.44 6.92
C PRO A 115 20.81 -12.81 7.26
N ALA A 116 21.15 -13.35 8.44
CA ALA A 116 20.61 -14.62 8.93
C ALA A 116 19.11 -14.52 9.21
N ALA A 117 18.67 -13.43 9.84
CA ALA A 117 17.27 -13.16 10.12
C ALA A 117 16.44 -13.04 8.82
N LEU A 118 16.95 -12.34 7.82
CA LEU A 118 16.25 -12.21 6.53
C LEU A 118 16.25 -13.51 5.71
N ALA A 119 17.30 -14.32 5.81
CA ALA A 119 17.32 -15.66 5.22
C ALA A 119 16.27 -16.57 5.88
N ALA A 120 16.17 -16.56 7.21
CA ALA A 120 15.14 -17.30 7.94
C ALA A 120 13.72 -16.84 7.56
N LEU A 121 13.51 -15.53 7.38
CA LEU A 121 12.23 -15.00 6.91
C LEU A 121 11.88 -15.51 5.51
N ARG A 122 12.83 -15.51 4.56
CA ARG A 122 12.63 -16.08 3.23
C ARG A 122 12.24 -17.56 3.33
N ASP A 123 12.98 -18.33 4.13
CA ASP A 123 12.73 -19.76 4.27
C ASP A 123 11.35 -20.04 4.91
N ALA A 124 10.91 -19.21 5.86
CA ALA A 124 9.56 -19.29 6.43
C ALA A 124 8.46 -18.97 5.40
N ILE A 125 8.68 -17.95 4.56
CA ILE A 125 7.75 -17.62 3.48
C ILE A 125 7.66 -18.79 2.50
N ASP A 126 8.78 -19.38 2.09
CA ASP A 126 8.82 -20.50 1.14
C ASP A 126 8.22 -21.80 1.73
N ARG A 127 8.23 -21.96 3.06
CA ARG A 127 7.54 -23.08 3.75
C ARG A 127 6.02 -22.96 3.67
N HIS A 128 5.48 -21.76 3.83
CA HIS A 128 4.04 -21.56 4.01
C HIS A 128 3.32 -21.06 2.76
N PHE A 129 4.04 -20.49 1.81
CA PHE A 129 3.51 -19.90 0.58
C PHE A 129 4.31 -20.35 -0.64
N ARG A 130 3.70 -20.28 -1.82
CA ARG A 130 4.34 -20.56 -3.10
C ARG A 130 4.59 -19.25 -3.84
N LEU A 131 5.82 -18.75 -3.81
CA LEU A 131 6.17 -17.58 -4.61
C LEU A 131 6.19 -17.96 -6.09
N THR A 132 5.43 -17.22 -6.89
CA THR A 132 5.48 -17.37 -8.35
C THR A 132 6.86 -16.98 -8.90
N ALA A 133 7.23 -17.53 -10.06
CA ALA A 133 8.54 -17.26 -10.68
C ALA A 133 8.80 -15.76 -10.92
N ASN A 134 7.73 -15.00 -11.19
CA ASN A 134 7.78 -13.55 -11.45
C ASN A 134 7.29 -12.71 -10.26
N ALA A 135 7.29 -13.28 -9.04
CA ALA A 135 6.82 -12.58 -7.86
C ALA A 135 7.61 -11.28 -7.65
N ASN A 136 6.90 -10.17 -7.52
CA ASN A 136 7.50 -8.88 -7.19
C ASN A 136 7.91 -8.87 -5.71
N ARG A 137 9.13 -8.44 -5.40
CA ARG A 137 9.64 -8.38 -4.03
C ARG A 137 10.01 -6.94 -3.69
N VAL A 138 9.16 -6.29 -2.92
CA VAL A 138 9.25 -4.87 -2.57
C VAL A 138 9.84 -4.72 -1.17
N ALA A 139 10.96 -3.99 -1.04
CA ALA A 139 11.50 -3.63 0.26
C ALA A 139 11.31 -2.13 0.51
N VAL A 140 10.62 -1.78 1.59
CA VAL A 140 10.57 -0.40 2.08
C VAL A 140 11.83 -0.14 2.90
N ILE A 141 12.52 0.95 2.61
CA ILE A 141 13.84 1.27 3.15
C ILE A 141 13.74 2.56 3.95
N ASP A 142 14.04 2.47 5.24
CA ASP A 142 14.35 3.65 6.05
C ASP A 142 15.83 4.01 5.82
N PRO A 143 16.14 5.20 5.26
CA PRO A 143 17.52 5.54 4.91
C PRO A 143 18.43 5.72 6.13
N CYS A 144 17.89 5.90 7.34
CA CYS A 144 18.69 5.96 8.56
C CYS A 144 19.25 4.59 8.97
N ASP A 145 18.59 3.50 8.61
CA ASP A 145 18.99 2.14 8.97
C ASP A 145 19.67 1.39 7.81
N ALA A 146 19.76 2.01 6.63
CA ALA A 146 20.28 1.39 5.43
C ALA A 146 21.82 1.42 5.39
N THR A 147 22.42 0.23 5.36
CA THR A 147 23.86 0.01 5.16
C THR A 147 24.11 -0.71 3.84
N GLU A 148 25.32 -0.60 3.28
CA GLU A 148 25.68 -1.33 2.05
C GLU A 148 25.51 -2.85 2.19
N VAL A 149 25.81 -3.40 3.39
CA VAL A 149 25.57 -4.82 3.72
C VAL A 149 24.08 -5.17 3.69
N SER A 150 23.22 -4.34 4.28
CA SER A 150 21.76 -4.58 4.26
C SER A 150 21.20 -4.54 2.82
N LEU A 151 21.67 -3.60 1.99
CA LEU A 151 21.24 -3.48 0.60
C LEU A 151 21.73 -4.66 -0.24
N ALA A 152 22.98 -5.10 -0.07
CA ALA A 152 23.50 -6.28 -0.73
C ALA A 152 22.74 -7.55 -0.33
N THR A 153 22.35 -7.66 0.94
CA THR A 153 21.53 -8.76 1.46
C THR A 153 20.15 -8.77 0.79
N LEU A 154 19.48 -7.63 0.70
CA LEU A 154 18.19 -7.51 0.00
C LEU A 154 18.31 -7.88 -1.48
N ARG A 155 19.44 -7.55 -2.13
CA ARG A 155 19.71 -7.92 -3.52
C ARG A 155 19.84 -9.44 -3.67
N ALA A 156 20.51 -10.09 -2.74
CA ALA A 156 20.68 -11.55 -2.69
C ALA A 156 19.37 -12.28 -2.41
N LEU A 157 18.45 -11.66 -1.66
CA LEU A 157 17.08 -12.16 -1.43
C LEU A 157 16.15 -11.92 -2.63
N GLY A 158 16.66 -11.32 -3.71
CA GLY A 158 15.91 -11.11 -4.94
C GLY A 158 14.91 -9.96 -4.87
N ALA A 159 15.13 -8.97 -4.00
CA ALA A 159 14.33 -7.73 -4.00
C ALA A 159 14.39 -7.06 -5.39
N THR A 160 13.21 -6.82 -5.97
CA THR A 160 13.05 -6.26 -7.32
C THR A 160 12.76 -4.77 -7.27
N THR A 161 12.07 -4.29 -6.23
CA THR A 161 11.72 -2.87 -6.07
C THR A 161 12.14 -2.37 -4.70
N LEU A 162 12.85 -1.26 -4.65
CA LEU A 162 13.18 -0.57 -3.39
C LEU A 162 12.35 0.70 -3.26
N ARG A 163 11.59 0.83 -2.17
CA ARG A 163 10.86 2.04 -1.79
C ARG A 163 11.59 2.77 -0.68
N ILE A 164 12.28 3.84 -1.01
CA ILE A 164 13.12 4.59 -0.08
C ILE A 164 12.30 5.70 0.55
N LEU A 165 12.08 5.62 1.87
CA LEU A 165 11.46 6.69 2.63
C LEU A 165 12.35 7.94 2.56
N SER A 166 11.74 9.10 2.30
CA SER A 166 12.46 10.36 2.09
C SER A 166 11.89 11.43 3.03
N TYR A 167 12.73 11.96 3.90
CA TYR A 167 12.40 13.02 4.86
C TYR A 167 13.60 13.93 5.11
N GLY A 168 13.41 14.99 5.89
CA GLY A 168 14.45 15.98 6.16
C GLY A 168 14.84 16.73 4.88
N ASP A 169 16.14 16.84 4.62
CA ASP A 169 16.70 17.52 3.45
C ASP A 169 16.93 16.60 2.24
N GLY A 170 16.66 15.29 2.37
CA GLY A 170 16.78 14.31 1.29
C GLY A 170 18.18 13.72 1.07
N HIS A 171 19.24 14.17 1.76
CA HIS A 171 20.60 13.67 1.54
C HIS A 171 20.74 12.17 1.85
N ALA A 172 20.16 11.71 2.96
CA ALA A 172 20.21 10.29 3.33
C ALA A 172 19.52 9.40 2.27
N ALA A 173 18.34 9.82 1.79
CA ALA A 173 17.64 9.10 0.73
C ALA A 173 18.45 9.10 -0.58
N ALA A 174 19.04 10.24 -0.98
CA ALA A 174 19.88 10.34 -2.17
C ALA A 174 21.13 9.43 -2.10
N ALA A 175 21.76 9.33 -0.92
CA ALA A 175 22.89 8.43 -0.71
C ALA A 175 22.48 6.95 -0.89
N VAL A 176 21.32 6.55 -0.35
CA VAL A 176 20.77 5.20 -0.54
C VAL A 176 20.38 4.94 -2.00
N ILE A 177 19.77 5.89 -2.70
CA ILE A 177 19.47 5.77 -4.14
C ILE A 177 20.76 5.53 -4.94
N THR A 178 21.82 6.27 -4.62
CA THR A 178 23.12 6.10 -5.28
C THR A 178 23.73 4.73 -5.01
N ALA A 179 23.71 4.27 -3.75
CA ALA A 179 24.23 2.96 -3.37
C ALA A 179 23.44 1.81 -4.03
N THR A 180 22.11 1.90 -4.06
CA THR A 180 21.23 0.90 -4.68
C THR A 180 21.43 0.82 -6.19
N ARG A 181 21.68 1.94 -6.88
CA ARG A 181 22.06 1.92 -8.30
C ARG A 181 23.38 1.20 -8.55
N ARG A 182 24.40 1.41 -7.72
CA ARG A 182 25.68 0.70 -7.85
C ARG A 182 25.52 -0.82 -7.68
N LEU A 183 24.58 -1.24 -6.83
CA LEU A 183 24.24 -2.66 -6.62
C LEU A 183 23.33 -3.25 -7.71
N GLY A 184 22.95 -2.47 -8.74
CA GLY A 184 22.19 -2.94 -9.89
C GLY A 184 20.75 -3.30 -9.58
N PHE A 185 20.10 -2.59 -8.65
CA PHE A 185 18.65 -2.73 -8.45
C PHE A 185 17.89 -2.15 -9.65
N PRO A 186 16.83 -2.84 -10.14
CA PRO A 186 16.18 -2.46 -11.38
C PRO A 186 15.11 -1.36 -11.21
N TRP A 187 14.50 -1.26 -10.02
CA TRP A 187 13.45 -0.28 -9.74
C TRP A 187 13.64 0.39 -8.38
N ILE A 188 13.79 1.71 -8.39
CA ILE A 188 13.99 2.55 -7.22
C ILE A 188 12.89 3.62 -7.18
N GLU A 189 12.10 3.59 -6.10
CA GLU A 189 11.01 4.53 -5.85
C GLU A 189 11.32 5.34 -4.58
N ALA A 190 11.29 6.66 -4.66
CA ALA A 190 11.46 7.55 -3.52
C ALA A 190 10.10 8.00 -2.97
N CYS A 191 9.80 7.67 -1.72
CA CYS A 191 8.54 7.98 -1.06
C CYS A 191 8.71 9.17 -0.12
N VAL A 192 8.18 10.34 -0.50
CA VAL A 192 8.28 11.55 0.30
C VAL A 192 7.35 11.46 1.51
N SER A 193 7.90 11.70 2.70
CA SER A 193 7.12 11.76 3.94
C SER A 193 6.36 13.09 4.04
N ALA A 194 5.19 13.05 4.68
CA ALA A 194 4.42 14.27 4.95
C ALA A 194 5.12 15.09 6.04
N THR A 195 5.82 16.14 5.64
CA THR A 195 6.48 17.09 6.54
C THR A 195 5.48 18.18 6.97
N PRO A 196 5.44 18.60 8.25
CA PRO A 196 4.58 19.71 8.67
C PRO A 196 4.85 20.99 7.88
N ALA A 197 3.79 21.75 7.59
CA ALA A 197 3.82 22.96 6.75
C ALA A 197 4.84 24.03 7.18
N ARG A 198 5.32 24.00 8.43
CA ARG A 198 6.35 24.93 8.94
C ARG A 198 7.75 24.73 8.31
N ARG A 199 7.94 23.72 7.45
CA ARG A 199 9.23 23.35 6.85
C ARG A 199 9.24 23.31 5.32
N VAL A 200 8.55 24.25 4.67
CA VAL A 200 8.45 24.33 3.19
C VAL A 200 9.83 24.35 2.50
N ARG A 201 10.81 25.07 3.06
CA ARG A 201 12.17 25.12 2.50
C ARG A 201 12.90 23.78 2.56
N GLU A 202 12.65 22.97 3.60
CA GLU A 202 13.21 21.62 3.69
C GLU A 202 12.56 20.70 2.65
N ALA A 203 11.24 20.79 2.45
CA ALA A 203 10.54 20.02 1.43
C ALA A 203 11.05 20.36 0.01
N ALA A 204 11.29 21.63 -0.30
CA ALA A 204 11.88 22.03 -1.58
C ALA A 204 13.27 21.41 -1.81
N ARG A 205 14.16 21.52 -0.80
CA ARG A 205 15.50 20.91 -0.87
C ARG A 205 15.45 19.40 -1.04
N LEU A 206 14.57 18.73 -0.32
CA LEU A 206 14.35 17.30 -0.43
C LEU A 206 13.99 16.91 -1.87
N ILE A 207 13.06 17.63 -2.50
CA ILE A 207 12.66 17.36 -3.89
C ILE A 207 13.81 17.61 -4.85
N ASP A 208 14.56 18.69 -4.67
CA ASP A 208 15.72 19.01 -5.52
C ASP A 208 16.81 17.92 -5.38
N CYS A 209 17.06 17.42 -4.16
CA CYS A 209 17.96 16.29 -3.90
C CYS A 209 17.47 14.98 -4.56
N LEU A 210 16.17 14.69 -4.51
CA LEU A 210 15.62 13.51 -5.16
C LEU A 210 15.69 13.60 -6.69
N ILE A 211 15.43 14.77 -7.27
CA ILE A 211 15.59 15.00 -8.71
C ILE A 211 17.04 14.72 -9.13
N ALA A 212 18.01 15.20 -8.35
CA ALA A 212 19.44 14.98 -8.61
C ALA A 212 19.85 13.50 -8.46
N ALA A 213 19.29 12.79 -7.47
CA ALA A 213 19.50 11.35 -7.31
C ALA A 213 18.82 10.52 -8.42
N ALA A 214 17.84 11.12 -9.10
CA ALA A 214 17.13 10.62 -10.26
C ALA A 214 16.54 9.20 -10.07
N PRO A 215 15.74 8.90 -9.02
CA PRO A 215 15.07 7.61 -8.89
C PRO A 215 14.09 7.38 -10.05
N ASP A 216 13.69 6.12 -10.26
CA ASP A 216 12.76 5.77 -11.34
C ASP A 216 11.36 6.35 -11.09
N ARG A 217 10.99 6.49 -9.80
CA ARG A 217 9.72 7.08 -9.37
C ARG A 217 9.88 7.94 -8.12
N ILE A 218 9.05 8.96 -8.02
CA ILE A 218 8.90 9.81 -6.83
C ILE A 218 7.43 9.82 -6.42
N VAL A 219 7.12 9.41 -5.20
CA VAL A 219 5.78 9.40 -4.62
C VAL A 219 5.63 10.60 -3.70
N LEU A 220 4.65 11.46 -4.00
CA LEU A 220 4.36 12.64 -3.19
C LEU A 220 3.14 12.40 -2.29
N PRO A 221 3.17 12.79 -1.01
CA PRO A 221 1.98 12.79 -0.19
C PRO A 221 1.07 13.96 -0.60
N ALA A 222 -0.23 13.86 -0.28
CA ALA A 222 -1.21 14.90 -0.61
C ALA A 222 -0.79 16.32 -0.17
N ALA A 223 -0.12 16.43 0.98
CA ALA A 223 0.39 17.69 1.52
C ALA A 223 1.39 18.42 0.60
N HIS A 224 2.10 17.71 -0.27
CA HIS A 224 3.13 18.27 -1.16
C HIS A 224 2.68 18.35 -2.63
N ARG A 225 1.38 18.16 -2.92
CA ARG A 225 0.85 18.12 -4.30
C ARG A 225 0.72 19.48 -5.01
N GLY A 226 1.08 20.57 -4.33
CA GLY A 226 1.21 21.91 -4.92
C GLY A 226 2.59 22.13 -5.54
N ASP A 227 3.39 23.01 -4.92
CA ASP A 227 4.68 23.47 -5.46
C ASP A 227 5.67 22.34 -5.79
N ALA A 228 5.74 21.26 -5.00
CA ALA A 228 6.65 20.15 -5.28
C ALA A 228 6.25 19.37 -6.54
N ALA A 229 4.95 19.18 -6.79
CA ALA A 229 4.50 18.58 -8.04
C ALA A 229 4.87 19.46 -9.25
N ARG A 230 4.75 20.78 -9.12
CA ARG A 230 5.14 21.72 -10.18
C ARG A 230 6.64 21.65 -10.46
N ARG A 231 7.47 21.64 -9.41
CA ARG A 231 8.93 21.46 -9.53
C ARG A 231 9.32 20.19 -10.26
N LEU A 232 8.69 19.06 -9.94
CA LEU A 232 8.93 17.79 -10.64
C LEU A 232 8.57 17.89 -12.13
N ILE A 233 7.44 18.53 -12.45
CA ILE A 233 7.01 18.74 -13.85
C ILE A 233 8.00 19.62 -14.60
N ASP A 234 8.42 20.74 -14.00
CA ASP A 234 9.41 21.65 -14.61
C ASP A 234 10.78 20.96 -14.78
N ALA A 235 11.08 19.96 -13.94
CA ALA A 235 12.27 19.10 -14.05
C ALA A 235 12.10 17.91 -15.03
N GLY A 236 11.01 17.83 -15.78
CA GLY A 236 10.79 16.80 -16.81
C GLY A 236 10.17 15.49 -16.32
N TYR A 237 9.56 15.47 -15.13
CA TYR A 237 8.75 14.35 -14.66
C TYR A 237 7.28 14.52 -15.08
N ALA A 238 6.55 13.41 -15.24
CA ALA A 238 5.11 13.45 -15.41
C ALA A 238 4.40 12.65 -14.31
N CYS A 239 3.20 13.09 -13.95
CA CYS A 239 2.32 12.36 -13.04
C CYS A 239 1.74 11.13 -13.76
N VAL A 240 2.17 9.94 -13.33
CA VAL A 240 1.84 8.64 -13.95
C VAL A 240 0.78 7.86 -13.16
N ALA A 241 0.55 8.23 -11.90
CA ALA A 241 -0.49 7.66 -11.03
C ALA A 241 -0.97 8.71 -10.03
N ARG A 242 -1.96 8.38 -9.18
CA ARG A 242 -2.58 9.27 -8.18
C ARG A 242 -1.59 10.24 -7.58
N ASN A 243 -0.44 9.75 -7.12
CA ASN A 243 0.57 10.55 -6.46
C ASN A 243 2.02 10.19 -6.83
N VAL A 244 2.20 9.56 -8.00
CA VAL A 244 3.49 9.03 -8.45
C VAL A 244 3.96 9.79 -9.69
N PHE A 245 5.23 10.20 -9.66
CA PHE A 245 5.90 10.93 -10.73
C PHE A 245 7.06 10.09 -11.27
N ALA A 246 7.23 10.07 -12.59
CA ALA A 246 8.33 9.38 -13.26
C ALA A 246 8.89 10.26 -14.40
N PRO A 247 10.16 10.09 -14.80
CA PRO A 247 10.74 10.81 -15.93
C PRO A 247 9.89 10.68 -17.20
N ALA A 248 9.69 11.78 -17.93
CA ALA A 248 8.85 11.79 -19.14
C ALA A 248 9.49 11.03 -20.32
N SER A 249 10.83 11.02 -20.41
CA SER A 249 11.58 10.32 -21.48
C SER A 249 11.40 8.80 -21.47
N GLY A 250 11.02 8.21 -20.33
CA GLY A 250 10.71 6.78 -20.21
C GLY A 250 9.26 6.42 -20.57
N GLN A 251 8.41 7.40 -20.90
CA GLN A 251 7.01 7.19 -21.21
C GLN A 251 6.80 7.21 -22.72
N SER A 252 6.73 6.04 -23.35
CA SER A 252 6.24 5.96 -24.73
C SER A 252 4.81 6.51 -24.81
N ALA A 253 4.59 7.37 -25.80
CA ALA A 253 3.32 8.06 -26.09
C ALA A 253 2.14 7.10 -26.37
N ASP A 254 2.40 5.80 -26.56
CA ASP A 254 1.42 4.76 -26.92
C ASP A 254 0.60 4.19 -25.76
N THR A 255 0.75 4.68 -24.53
CA THR A 255 0.08 4.09 -23.34
C THR A 255 -1.35 4.56 -23.09
N ARG A 256 -2.03 5.14 -24.09
CA ARG A 256 -3.39 5.75 -23.95
C ARG A 256 -4.55 4.91 -24.53
N GLY A 257 -4.37 3.59 -24.64
CA GLY A 257 -5.42 2.63 -25.02
C GLY A 257 -5.57 1.48 -24.01
N PRO A 258 -6.57 0.58 -24.18
CA PRO A 258 -6.72 -0.60 -23.33
C PRO A 258 -5.41 -1.40 -23.32
N ARG A 259 -4.85 -1.59 -22.13
CA ARG A 259 -3.53 -2.22 -21.97
C ARG A 259 -3.63 -3.72 -22.25
N PRO A 260 -2.73 -4.33 -23.04
CA PRO A 260 -2.68 -5.78 -23.18
C PRO A 260 -2.27 -6.43 -21.85
N ALA A 261 -2.85 -7.59 -21.57
CA ALA A 261 -2.76 -8.35 -20.31
C ALA A 261 -1.35 -8.81 -19.90
N ASN A 262 -0.32 -8.59 -20.73
CA ASN A 262 0.98 -9.25 -20.59
C ASN A 262 2.14 -8.31 -20.20
N ARG A 263 1.84 -7.15 -19.58
CA ARG A 263 2.85 -6.27 -18.97
C ARG A 263 2.76 -6.46 -17.44
N PRO A 264 3.88 -6.67 -16.72
CA PRO A 264 3.84 -6.73 -15.26
C PRO A 264 3.14 -5.45 -14.77
N PRO A 265 2.25 -5.53 -13.77
CA PRO A 265 1.47 -4.38 -13.33
C PRO A 265 2.46 -3.25 -13.03
N PHE A 266 2.34 -2.15 -13.77
CA PHE A 266 3.12 -0.96 -13.46
C PHE A 266 2.57 -0.50 -12.12
N ALA A 267 3.34 -0.78 -11.07
CA ALA A 267 3.02 -0.51 -9.69
C ALA A 267 2.82 1.00 -9.48
N CYS A 268 1.64 1.49 -9.81
CA CYS A 268 1.05 2.50 -8.96
C CYS A 268 1.04 1.89 -7.56
N SER A 269 1.21 2.71 -6.53
CA SER A 269 1.10 2.25 -5.14
C SER A 269 -0.22 1.51 -4.82
N ALA A 270 -1.17 1.51 -5.77
CA ALA A 270 -2.28 0.58 -5.88
C ALA A 270 -1.79 -0.87 -6.07
N ARG A 271 -1.75 -1.60 -4.96
CA ARG A 271 -1.68 -3.06 -4.94
C ARG A 271 -2.68 -3.68 -5.94
N PRO A 272 -2.37 -4.85 -6.53
CA PRO A 272 -3.32 -5.54 -7.39
C PRO A 272 -4.67 -5.64 -6.68
N VAL A 273 -5.75 -5.43 -7.45
CA VAL A 273 -7.13 -5.64 -7.00
C VAL A 273 -7.28 -7.13 -6.72
N GLY A 274 -6.96 -7.52 -5.49
CA GLY A 274 -6.73 -8.90 -5.10
C GLY A 274 -6.68 -9.06 -3.58
N SER A 275 -6.41 -10.29 -3.15
CA SER A 275 -6.29 -10.61 -1.74
C SER A 275 -4.91 -10.23 -1.23
N VAL A 276 -4.85 -9.57 -0.08
CA VAL A 276 -3.63 -9.22 0.63
C VAL A 276 -3.64 -9.93 1.98
N ILE A 277 -2.70 -10.83 2.20
CA ILE A 277 -2.41 -11.35 3.53
C ILE A 277 -1.45 -10.37 4.18
N ALA A 278 -1.87 -9.75 5.28
CA ALA A 278 -1.06 -8.80 6.00
C ALA A 278 -0.66 -9.40 7.35
N LEU A 279 0.65 -9.48 7.58
CA LEU A 279 1.26 -10.12 8.74
C LEU A 279 1.81 -9.07 9.71
N GLY A 280 1.80 -9.39 10.99
CA GLY A 280 2.28 -8.51 12.06
C GLY A 280 1.18 -7.67 12.74
N PRO A 281 1.51 -7.00 13.85
CA PRO A 281 0.55 -6.22 14.62
C PRO A 281 0.03 -5.02 13.81
N ARG A 282 -1.23 -4.65 14.02
CA ARG A 282 -1.92 -3.52 13.35
C ARG A 282 -2.03 -3.62 11.81
N SER A 283 -1.43 -4.64 11.19
CA SER A 283 -1.46 -4.90 9.75
C SER A 283 -2.89 -5.03 9.23
N VAL A 284 -3.11 -4.54 8.01
CA VAL A 284 -4.44 -4.49 7.37
C VAL A 284 -4.40 -5.31 6.09
N GLY A 285 -5.19 -6.38 6.06
CA GLY A 285 -5.30 -7.28 4.93
C GLY A 285 -6.70 -7.28 4.30
N ARG A 286 -6.81 -8.03 3.20
CA ARG A 286 -8.06 -8.24 2.47
C ARG A 286 -8.09 -9.64 1.89
N LEU A 287 -9.18 -10.37 2.09
CA LEU A 287 -9.40 -11.70 1.52
C LEU A 287 -10.75 -11.68 0.81
N GLY A 288 -10.73 -11.56 -0.53
CA GLY A 288 -11.94 -11.36 -1.32
C GLY A 288 -12.76 -10.14 -0.88
N PRO A 289 -14.03 -10.30 -0.46
CA PRO A 289 -14.88 -9.23 0.04
C PRO A 289 -14.65 -8.92 1.52
N LEU A 290 -13.68 -9.54 2.21
CA LEU A 290 -13.45 -9.30 3.63
C LEU A 290 -12.17 -8.50 3.83
N SER A 291 -12.29 -7.30 4.39
CA SER A 291 -11.14 -6.53 4.86
C SER A 291 -10.97 -6.74 6.36
N TYR A 292 -9.75 -6.87 6.85
CA TYR A 292 -9.48 -7.15 8.26
C TYR A 292 -8.26 -6.40 8.76
N GLN A 293 -8.16 -6.25 10.07
CA GLN A 293 -7.01 -5.67 10.75
C GLN A 293 -6.59 -6.57 11.91
N ASN A 294 -5.30 -6.86 11.97
CA ASN A 294 -4.67 -7.55 13.08
C ASN A 294 -4.72 -6.71 14.36
N HIS A 295 -4.61 -7.38 15.51
CA HIS A 295 -4.59 -6.72 16.82
C HIS A 295 -3.69 -5.49 16.85
N ARG A 296 -4.28 -4.35 17.24
CA ARG A 296 -3.61 -3.06 17.32
C ARG A 296 -2.66 -2.97 18.52
N VAL A 297 -2.96 -3.75 19.56
CA VAL A 297 -2.17 -3.89 20.78
C VAL A 297 -1.30 -5.14 20.62
N PRO A 298 0.04 -5.02 20.62
CA PRO A 298 0.92 -6.17 20.39
C PRO A 298 0.76 -7.31 21.41
N ARG A 299 0.46 -6.99 22.68
CA ARG A 299 0.16 -8.02 23.70
C ARG A 299 -0.96 -8.96 23.25
N ASP A 300 -2.04 -8.42 22.72
CA ASP A 300 -3.20 -9.20 22.31
C ASP A 300 -2.93 -9.97 21.01
N TYR A 301 -2.11 -9.38 20.12
CA TYR A 301 -1.58 -10.05 18.94
C TYR A 301 -0.78 -11.31 19.32
N PHE A 302 0.17 -11.21 20.24
CA PHE A 302 0.98 -12.35 20.68
C PHE A 302 0.14 -13.40 21.41
N ALA A 303 -0.77 -12.98 22.29
CA ALA A 303 -1.68 -13.88 22.98
C ALA A 303 -2.59 -14.66 22.01
N ALA A 304 -2.94 -14.10 20.85
CA ALA A 304 -3.69 -14.82 19.83
C ALA A 304 -2.84 -15.90 19.13
N LEU A 305 -1.58 -15.60 18.82
CA LEU A 305 -0.64 -16.56 18.22
C LEU A 305 -0.31 -17.72 19.16
N GLU A 306 -0.13 -17.46 20.46
CA GLU A 306 0.08 -18.50 21.49
C GLU A 306 -1.11 -19.46 21.60
N ARG A 307 -2.31 -18.99 21.27
CA ARG A 307 -3.54 -19.80 21.23
C ARG A 307 -3.77 -20.48 19.88
N GLU A 308 -2.81 -20.39 18.95
CA GLU A 308 -2.95 -20.91 17.58
C GLU A 308 -4.18 -20.35 16.84
N THR A 309 -4.47 -19.07 17.08
CA THR A 309 -5.59 -18.36 16.43
C THR A 309 -5.10 -17.19 15.59
N LEU A 310 -5.73 -16.94 14.44
CA LEU A 310 -5.38 -15.78 13.61
C LEU A 310 -5.54 -14.50 14.44
N PRO A 311 -4.55 -13.59 14.45
CA PRO A 311 -4.49 -12.47 15.38
C PRO A 311 -5.33 -11.26 14.92
N ILE A 312 -6.58 -11.51 14.54
CA ILE A 312 -7.47 -10.56 13.88
C ILE A 312 -8.45 -9.96 14.89
N GLU A 313 -8.35 -8.64 15.09
CA GLU A 313 -9.19 -7.90 16.03
C GLU A 313 -10.54 -7.52 15.43
N ARG A 314 -10.53 -7.04 14.18
CA ARG A 314 -11.69 -6.40 13.58
C ARG A 314 -11.63 -6.46 12.06
N GLY A 315 -12.79 -6.29 11.42
CA GLY A 315 -12.88 -6.29 9.97
C GLY A 315 -14.18 -5.70 9.44
N LEU A 316 -14.37 -5.84 8.14
CA LEU A 316 -15.55 -5.38 7.42
C LEU A 316 -15.82 -6.32 6.25
N LEU A 317 -17.03 -6.88 6.21
CA LEU A 317 -17.54 -7.50 5.00
C LEU A 317 -17.99 -6.41 4.02
N LEU A 318 -17.31 -6.33 2.90
CA LEU A 318 -17.57 -5.35 1.85
C LEU A 318 -18.90 -5.64 1.18
N THR A 319 -19.73 -4.62 1.07
CA THR A 319 -20.95 -4.69 0.27
C THR A 319 -20.60 -4.65 -1.22
N HIS A 320 -21.55 -5.02 -2.08
CA HIS A 320 -21.39 -4.84 -3.53
C HIS A 320 -21.03 -3.39 -3.88
N ASP A 321 -21.66 -2.40 -3.25
CA ASP A 321 -21.35 -0.99 -3.45
C ASP A 321 -19.93 -0.61 -3.02
N ASP A 322 -19.45 -1.20 -1.92
CA ASP A 322 -18.07 -0.99 -1.47
C ASP A 322 -17.06 -1.55 -2.48
N ILE A 323 -17.34 -2.72 -3.06
CA ILE A 323 -16.48 -3.37 -4.06
C ILE A 323 -16.43 -2.54 -5.34
N VAL A 324 -17.59 -2.14 -5.88
CA VAL A 324 -17.69 -1.32 -7.11
C VAL A 324 -16.94 0.00 -6.95
N ARG A 325 -17.20 0.74 -5.86
CA ARG A 325 -16.54 2.02 -5.59
C ARG A 325 -15.05 1.86 -5.36
N GLY A 326 -14.65 0.82 -4.64
CA GLY A 326 -13.25 0.47 -4.44
C GLY A 326 -12.52 0.19 -5.76
N ALA A 327 -13.17 -0.52 -6.70
CA ALA A 327 -12.61 -0.79 -8.03
C ALA A 327 -12.42 0.50 -8.84
N VAL A 328 -13.42 1.40 -8.84
CA VAL A 328 -13.31 2.71 -9.51
C VAL A 328 -12.19 3.55 -8.90
N ILE A 329 -12.13 3.65 -7.57
CA ILE A 329 -11.09 4.43 -6.86
C ILE A 329 -9.70 3.84 -7.12
N ALA A 330 -9.56 2.52 -7.09
CA ALA A 330 -8.30 1.84 -7.40
C ALA A 330 -7.86 2.10 -8.84
N SER A 331 -8.75 1.97 -9.82
CA SER A 331 -8.47 2.22 -11.25
C SER A 331 -8.08 3.68 -11.50
N LEU A 332 -8.81 4.64 -10.92
CA LEU A 332 -8.43 6.05 -10.99
C LEU A 332 -7.08 6.33 -10.35
N SER A 333 -6.80 5.67 -9.22
CA SER A 333 -5.57 5.90 -8.47
C SER A 333 -4.36 5.31 -9.18
N ALA A 334 -4.55 4.17 -9.85
CA ALA A 334 -3.51 3.49 -10.58
C ALA A 334 -3.36 4.07 -11.99
N ASP A 335 -4.38 3.91 -12.81
CA ASP A 335 -4.27 4.10 -14.25
C ASP A 335 -4.67 5.50 -14.69
N LEU A 336 -5.19 6.33 -13.78
CA LEU A 336 -5.74 7.66 -14.08
C LEU A 336 -6.88 7.57 -15.13
N PHE A 337 -7.48 6.38 -15.21
CA PHE A 337 -8.40 5.94 -16.25
C PHE A 337 -9.36 4.91 -15.64
N VAL A 338 -10.59 4.89 -16.14
CA VAL A 338 -11.61 3.90 -15.81
C VAL A 338 -12.24 3.43 -17.11
N ASP A 339 -12.19 2.12 -17.34
CA ASP A 339 -12.98 1.46 -18.37
C ASP A 339 -14.38 1.20 -17.82
N ILE A 340 -15.36 1.99 -18.26
CA ILE A 340 -16.74 1.89 -17.80
C ILE A 340 -17.34 0.56 -18.28
N ALA A 341 -17.10 0.15 -19.53
CA ALA A 341 -17.68 -1.06 -20.09
C ALA A 341 -17.18 -2.31 -19.35
N THR A 342 -15.89 -2.36 -19.02
CA THR A 342 -15.32 -3.45 -18.22
C THR A 342 -15.93 -3.50 -16.81
N LEU A 343 -16.14 -2.35 -16.16
CA LEU A 343 -16.78 -2.30 -14.84
C LEU A 343 -18.25 -2.71 -14.88
N GLU A 344 -19.01 -2.23 -15.87
CA GLU A 344 -20.43 -2.59 -16.05
C GLU A 344 -20.59 -4.09 -16.24
N ALA A 345 -19.73 -4.71 -17.05
CA ALA A 345 -19.72 -6.16 -17.27
C ALA A 345 -19.28 -6.94 -16.02
N ALA A 346 -18.21 -6.50 -15.34
CA ALA A 346 -17.66 -7.20 -14.17
C ALA A 346 -18.59 -7.16 -12.95
N PHE A 347 -19.34 -6.07 -12.79
CA PHE A 347 -20.16 -5.84 -11.61
C PHE A 347 -21.67 -5.85 -11.87
N CYS A 348 -22.10 -6.08 -13.12
CA CYS A 348 -23.51 -6.09 -13.51
C CYS A 348 -24.25 -4.79 -13.13
N ILE A 349 -23.65 -3.64 -13.46
CA ILE A 349 -24.23 -2.31 -13.20
C ILE A 349 -24.41 -1.52 -14.51
N ASP A 350 -25.30 -0.54 -14.49
CA ASP A 350 -25.29 0.59 -15.44
C ASP A 350 -24.57 1.74 -14.74
N PHE A 351 -23.37 2.09 -15.18
CA PHE A 351 -22.48 3.01 -14.48
C PHE A 351 -23.11 4.39 -14.31
N ARG A 352 -23.81 4.89 -15.33
CA ARG A 352 -24.43 6.22 -15.31
C ARG A 352 -25.60 6.27 -14.36
N ARG A 353 -26.43 5.22 -14.33
CA ARG A 353 -27.56 5.10 -13.40
C ARG A 353 -27.06 4.86 -11.97
N TYR A 354 -26.07 3.98 -11.80
CA TYR A 354 -25.49 3.59 -10.52
C TYR A 354 -24.85 4.78 -9.81
N PHE A 355 -24.05 5.58 -10.51
CA PHE A 355 -23.39 6.78 -9.99
C PHE A 355 -24.17 8.08 -10.27
N SER A 356 -25.49 8.00 -10.34
CA SER A 356 -26.34 9.16 -10.66
C SER A 356 -26.22 10.29 -9.63
N ALA A 357 -26.04 9.95 -8.34
CA ALA A 357 -25.83 10.93 -7.27
C ALA A 357 -24.48 11.68 -7.44
N GLU A 358 -23.45 10.97 -7.91
CA GLU A 358 -22.10 11.49 -8.15
C GLU A 358 -22.00 12.26 -9.47
N TRP A 359 -22.91 12.00 -10.42
CA TRP A 359 -22.85 12.51 -11.79
C TRP A 359 -22.75 14.04 -11.88
N LYS A 360 -23.47 14.76 -11.00
CA LYS A 360 -23.40 16.23 -10.93
C LYS A 360 -21.99 16.72 -10.57
N ALA A 361 -21.32 16.04 -9.65
CA ALA A 361 -19.94 16.37 -9.25
C ALA A 361 -18.95 16.03 -10.37
N LEU A 362 -19.12 14.89 -11.04
CA LEU A 362 -18.30 14.49 -12.19
C LEU A 362 -18.39 15.53 -13.33
N ARG A 363 -19.58 15.99 -13.69
CA ARG A 363 -19.76 17.04 -14.71
C ARG A 363 -19.18 18.39 -14.30
N LYS A 364 -19.14 18.70 -13.00
CA LYS A 364 -18.44 19.91 -12.51
C LYS A 364 -16.93 19.79 -12.72
N LEU A 365 -16.35 18.64 -12.41
CA LEU A 365 -14.92 18.36 -12.61
C LEU A 365 -14.53 18.32 -14.09
N GLU A 366 -15.39 17.79 -14.94
CA GLU A 366 -15.21 17.81 -16.40
C GLU A 366 -15.20 19.24 -16.95
N ARG A 367 -16.16 20.08 -16.56
CA ARG A 367 -16.18 21.52 -16.93
C ARG A 367 -14.97 22.29 -16.40
N ALA A 368 -14.41 21.88 -15.27
CA ALA A 368 -13.18 22.42 -14.72
C ALA A 368 -11.90 21.87 -15.40
N GLY A 369 -12.06 20.99 -16.40
CA GLY A 369 -10.94 20.41 -17.16
C GLY A 369 -10.17 19.34 -16.39
N ALA A 370 -10.68 18.79 -15.28
CA ALA A 370 -9.98 17.77 -14.50
C ALA A 370 -10.11 16.35 -15.11
N LEU A 371 -11.22 16.07 -15.77
CA LEU A 371 -11.46 14.75 -16.37
C LEU A 371 -12.24 14.89 -17.66
N SER A 372 -12.18 13.87 -18.51
CA SER A 372 -13.03 13.72 -19.68
C SER A 372 -13.90 12.47 -19.50
N ILE A 373 -15.20 12.61 -19.76
CA ILE A 373 -16.16 11.50 -19.67
C ILE A 373 -16.57 11.11 -21.09
N GLY A 374 -16.07 9.97 -21.54
CA GLY A 374 -16.50 9.32 -22.78
C GLY A 374 -17.75 8.47 -22.58
N ALA A 375 -18.19 7.81 -23.66
CA ALA A 375 -19.31 6.87 -23.59
C ALA A 375 -18.96 5.59 -22.80
N THR A 376 -17.72 5.10 -22.96
CA THR A 376 -17.25 3.82 -22.40
C THR A 376 -16.09 3.97 -21.43
N HIS A 377 -15.66 5.19 -21.13
CA HIS A 377 -14.51 5.42 -20.26
C HIS A 377 -14.53 6.79 -19.57
N LEU A 378 -13.74 6.92 -18.52
CA LEU A 378 -13.41 8.17 -17.85
C LEU A 378 -11.89 8.28 -17.75
N VAL A 379 -11.34 9.44 -18.12
CA VAL A 379 -9.89 9.68 -18.08
C VAL A 379 -9.55 11.00 -17.39
N LEU A 380 -8.52 11.00 -16.55
CA LEU A 380 -8.00 12.22 -15.94
C LEU A 380 -7.11 12.98 -16.94
N THR A 381 -7.41 14.25 -17.13
CA THR A 381 -6.57 15.16 -17.92
C THR A 381 -5.25 15.42 -17.22
N PRO A 382 -4.20 15.93 -17.89
CA PRO A 382 -2.94 16.30 -17.23
C PRO A 382 -3.14 17.19 -15.98
N GLN A 383 -4.11 18.12 -16.04
CA GLN A 383 -4.46 18.96 -14.90
C GLN A 383 -5.14 18.16 -13.78
N GLY A 384 -6.14 17.33 -14.10
CA GLY A 384 -6.84 16.55 -13.08
C GLY A 384 -6.04 15.42 -12.48
N ARG A 385 -4.95 14.95 -13.12
CA ARG A 385 -3.99 14.03 -12.49
C ARG A 385 -3.41 14.59 -11.19
N LEU A 386 -3.20 15.91 -11.12
CA LEU A 386 -2.75 16.59 -9.90
C LEU A 386 -3.84 16.69 -8.83
N ALA A 387 -5.11 16.64 -9.25
CA ALA A 387 -6.30 16.64 -8.39
C ALA A 387 -6.95 15.24 -8.29
N CYS A 388 -6.21 14.15 -8.52
CA CYS A 388 -6.75 12.79 -8.53
C CYS A 388 -7.53 12.45 -7.25
N ASP A 389 -7.03 12.87 -6.09
CA ASP A 389 -7.69 12.71 -4.78
C ASP A 389 -9.11 13.30 -4.75
N ASP A 390 -9.31 14.46 -5.39
CA ASP A 390 -10.61 15.11 -5.42
C ASP A 390 -11.59 14.34 -6.31
N VAL A 391 -11.10 13.73 -7.40
CA VAL A 391 -11.92 12.87 -8.25
C VAL A 391 -12.26 11.56 -7.55
N CYS A 392 -11.29 10.89 -6.91
CA CYS A 392 -11.54 9.67 -6.13
C CYS A 392 -12.55 9.92 -5.00
N ARG A 393 -12.49 11.08 -4.34
CA ARG A 393 -13.43 11.44 -3.27
C ARG A 393 -14.89 11.55 -3.73
N VAL A 394 -15.14 11.81 -5.01
CA VAL A 394 -16.51 11.80 -5.56
C VAL A 394 -17.15 10.42 -5.42
N PHE A 395 -16.37 9.35 -5.59
CA PHE A 395 -16.84 7.98 -5.49
C PHE A 395 -16.85 7.44 -4.05
N ASP A 396 -16.20 8.14 -3.11
CA ASP A 396 -16.15 7.77 -1.70
C ASP A 396 -17.48 8.10 -0.98
N ARG A 397 -18.36 7.10 -0.94
CA ARG A 397 -19.66 7.20 -0.26
C ARG A 397 -19.52 7.34 1.25
N ARG A 398 -18.52 6.67 1.83
CA ARG A 398 -18.31 6.57 3.27
C ARG A 398 -17.93 7.94 3.86
N THR A 399 -17.02 8.65 3.21
CA THR A 399 -16.68 10.05 3.55
C THR A 399 -17.87 11.00 3.34
N ARG A 400 -18.68 10.79 2.28
CA ARG A 400 -19.89 11.58 2.06
C ARG A 400 -20.91 11.42 3.19
N MET A 401 -21.15 10.17 3.64
CA MET A 401 -22.07 9.89 4.75
C MET A 401 -21.65 10.59 6.04
N LEU A 402 -20.35 10.59 6.36
CA LEU A 402 -19.82 11.32 7.53
C LEU A 402 -20.04 12.83 7.40
N THR A 403 -19.77 13.39 6.22
CA THR A 403 -19.94 14.83 5.97
C THR A 403 -21.40 15.25 6.07
N GLU A 404 -22.32 14.50 5.44
CA GLU A 404 -23.76 14.75 5.49
C GLU A 404 -24.33 14.61 6.91
N ALA A 405 -23.87 13.61 7.67
CA ALA A 405 -24.26 13.43 9.06
C ALA A 405 -23.83 14.62 9.93
N CYS A 406 -22.56 15.05 9.84
CA CYS A 406 -22.05 16.21 10.56
C CYS A 406 -22.78 17.52 10.19
N THR A 407 -23.19 17.68 8.93
CA THR A 407 -23.89 18.89 8.48
C THR A 407 -25.34 18.92 8.98
N ARG A 408 -25.97 17.76 9.21
CA ARG A 408 -27.34 17.65 9.75
C ARG A 408 -27.41 17.82 11.27
N SER A 409 -26.31 17.62 12.00
CA SER A 409 -26.26 17.81 13.46
C SER A 409 -26.45 19.27 13.91
N HIS A 410 -26.45 20.24 13.00
CA HIS A 410 -26.79 21.65 13.27
C HIS A 410 -28.28 21.96 13.07
N LEU A 411 -29.13 20.95 12.82
CA LEU A 411 -30.58 21.09 12.62
C LEU A 411 -31.42 20.25 13.62
N LEU A 412 -30.80 19.75 14.68
CA LEU A 412 -31.46 19.19 15.87
C LEU A 412 -31.07 20.06 17.06
#